data_AF-A0A3B4F1G4-F1
#
_entry.id   AF-A0A3B4F1G4-F1
#
_cell.length_a   1.000
_cell.length_b   1.000
_cell.length_c   1.000
_cell.angle_alpha   90.00
_cell.angle_beta   90.00
_cell.angle_gamma   90.00
#
_symmetry.space_group_name_H-M   'P 1'
#
loop_
_entity.id
_entity.type
_entity.pdbx_description
1 polymer ?
#
loop_
_entity_poly.entity_id
_entity_poly.type
_entity_poly.pdbx_seq_one_letter_code
_entity_poly.pdbx_strand_id
1 'polypeptide(L)'
;MSATYLLLLLVPAISAQTFHWGACPIPEVQSNFTLQPYMGKWYEIEKLPDIFGRGQCIREENTMMEDGSVQVSYSQVQGKRWYLEGTAKVIDPQEPAKLGVNFLSFLPYTPYWVLSTDYTNYSIAYSCKDVFGIFYFDFAWILARSPSLPPQMVDQAKRMLISGGIDISNMTPTDQSCSV
;
A
#
# COMPACT_ATOMS: atom_id res chain seq x y z
N MET A 1 -52.23 8.53 -12.33
CA MET A 1 -50.94 8.98 -12.89
C MET A 1 -49.89 8.70 -11.83
N SER A 2 -49.30 7.50 -11.84
CA SER A 2 -48.40 7.00 -10.79
C SER A 2 -46.97 7.35 -11.16
N ALA A 3 -46.38 8.31 -10.44
CA ALA A 3 -44.95 8.60 -10.50
C ALA A 3 -44.24 7.58 -9.59
N THR A 4 -43.77 6.49 -10.18
CA THR A 4 -43.09 5.43 -9.44
C THR A 4 -41.84 4.99 -10.20
N TYR A 5 -40.70 5.20 -9.55
CA TYR A 5 -39.38 4.61 -9.80
C TYR A 5 -38.61 5.04 -11.06
N LEU A 6 -37.85 6.13 -10.91
CA LEU A 6 -36.56 6.27 -11.61
C LEU A 6 -35.46 6.49 -10.57
N LEU A 7 -35.14 5.43 -9.82
CA LEU A 7 -34.05 5.43 -8.85
C LEU A 7 -33.28 4.11 -8.95
N LEU A 8 -32.69 3.87 -10.12
CA LEU A 8 -31.79 2.74 -10.37
C LEU A 8 -30.86 3.16 -11.50
N LEU A 9 -29.64 3.55 -11.13
CA LEU A 9 -28.35 3.35 -11.82
C LEU A 9 -27.33 4.40 -11.35
N LEU A 10 -27.07 4.41 -10.05
CA LEU A 10 -25.74 4.73 -9.54
C LEU A 10 -25.23 3.42 -8.92
N VAL A 11 -24.86 2.46 -9.77
CA VAL A 11 -23.91 1.44 -9.33
C VAL A 11 -22.59 2.23 -9.20
N PRO A 12 -22.08 2.48 -7.99
CA PRO A 12 -20.80 3.13 -7.90
C PRO A 12 -19.79 2.11 -8.43
N ALA A 13 -18.89 2.56 -9.29
CA ALA A 13 -17.68 1.80 -9.61
C ALA A 13 -16.81 1.77 -8.33
N ILE A 14 -17.16 0.92 -7.36
CA ILE A 14 -16.48 0.79 -6.05
C ILE A 14 -15.09 0.14 -6.19
N SER A 15 -14.71 -0.33 -7.37
CA SER A 15 -13.48 -1.11 -7.59
C SER A 15 -12.16 -0.33 -7.44
N ALA A 16 -12.19 0.94 -7.04
CA ALA A 16 -11.03 1.82 -7.09
C ALA A 16 -10.26 1.91 -5.76
N GLN A 17 -10.93 1.73 -4.62
CA GLN A 17 -10.36 1.81 -3.26
C GLN A 17 -11.18 0.92 -2.32
N THR A 18 -10.57 0.36 -1.27
CA THR A 18 -11.33 -0.30 -0.21
C THR A 18 -12.04 0.75 0.65
N PHE A 19 -13.30 0.49 0.98
CA PHE A 19 -14.13 1.38 1.79
C PHE A 19 -14.70 0.58 2.94
N HIS A 20 -14.56 1.13 4.15
CA HIS A 20 -15.01 0.49 5.37
C HIS A 20 -15.66 1.50 6.31
N TRP A 21 -16.63 1.04 7.09
CA TRP A 21 -17.26 1.85 8.14
C TRP A 21 -16.44 1.83 9.43
N GLY A 22 -16.51 2.92 10.19
CA GLY A 22 -15.80 3.08 11.46
C GLY A 22 -14.42 3.70 11.32
N ALA A 23 -13.56 3.44 12.31
CA ALA A 23 -12.20 3.96 12.36
C ALA A 23 -11.18 2.95 11.79
N CYS A 24 -10.01 3.47 11.40
CA CYS A 24 -8.89 2.65 10.95
C CYS A 24 -8.51 1.56 11.98
N PRO A 25 -8.25 0.32 11.53
CA PRO A 25 -7.50 -0.66 12.29
C PRO A 25 -6.15 -0.12 12.76
N ILE A 26 -5.71 -0.56 13.94
CA ILE A 26 -4.42 -0.18 14.53
C ILE A 26 -3.57 -1.45 14.70
N PRO A 27 -3.05 -2.03 13.60
CA PRO A 27 -2.19 -3.20 13.67
C PRO A 27 -0.85 -2.87 14.36
N GLU A 28 -0.22 -3.89 14.93
CA GLU A 28 1.16 -3.77 15.39
C GLU A 28 2.10 -3.52 14.20
N VAL A 29 3.12 -2.70 14.43
CA VAL A 29 4.14 -2.37 13.43
C VAL A 29 5.46 -3.04 13.76
N GLN A 30 6.35 -3.14 12.77
CA GLN A 30 7.64 -3.80 12.91
C GLN A 30 8.42 -3.22 14.10
N SER A 31 8.67 -4.06 15.11
CA SER A 31 9.51 -3.69 16.24
C SER A 31 10.96 -3.44 15.79
N ASN A 32 11.63 -2.48 16.40
CA ASN A 32 13.02 -2.12 16.10
C ASN A 32 13.27 -1.87 14.60
N PHE A 33 12.31 -1.24 13.92
CA PHE A 33 12.45 -0.93 12.51
C PHE A 33 13.61 0.04 12.26
N THR A 34 14.42 -0.28 11.25
CA THR A 34 15.51 0.59 10.80
C THR A 34 15.34 0.90 9.32
N LEU A 35 15.48 2.18 8.97
CA LEU A 35 15.16 2.66 7.63
C LEU A 35 16.19 2.22 6.58
N GLN A 36 17.48 2.25 6.94
CA GLN A 36 18.59 1.98 6.02
C GLN A 36 18.52 0.60 5.33
N PRO A 37 18.30 -0.54 6.02
CA PRO A 37 18.15 -1.83 5.35
C PRO A 37 16.85 -1.98 4.55
N TYR A 38 15.89 -1.07 4.72
CA TYR A 38 14.64 -1.04 3.96
C TYR A 38 14.80 -0.43 2.56
N MET A 39 15.95 0.21 2.29
CA MET A 39 16.25 0.86 1.00
C MET A 39 16.37 -0.12 -0.17
N GLY A 40 16.43 0.42 -1.37
CA GLY A 40 16.49 -0.32 -2.62
C GLY A 40 15.11 -0.73 -3.11
N LYS A 41 15.10 -1.72 -3.99
CA LYS A 41 13.91 -2.13 -4.74
C LYS A 41 13.03 -3.11 -3.98
N TRP A 42 11.72 -2.92 -4.10
CA TRP A 42 10.66 -3.83 -3.68
C TRP A 42 9.67 -4.05 -4.82
N TYR A 43 9.27 -5.30 -5.02
CA TYR A 43 8.25 -5.71 -5.98
C TYR A 43 6.92 -5.87 -5.25
N GLU A 44 5.85 -5.35 -5.84
CA GLU A 44 4.50 -5.57 -5.31
C GLU A 44 4.02 -6.97 -5.71
N ILE A 45 3.77 -7.83 -4.72
CA ILE A 45 3.35 -9.22 -4.94
C ILE A 45 1.82 -9.33 -4.89
N GLU A 46 1.21 -8.75 -3.86
CA GLU A 46 -0.23 -8.62 -3.77
C GLU A 46 -0.60 -7.30 -3.13
N LYS A 47 -1.80 -6.80 -3.41
CA LYS A 47 -2.29 -5.57 -2.81
C LYS A 47 -3.80 -5.52 -2.67
N LEU A 48 -4.27 -4.69 -1.73
CA LEU A 48 -5.64 -4.19 -1.77
C LEU A 48 -5.83 -3.23 -2.96
N PRO A 49 -7.04 -3.12 -3.54
CA PRO A 49 -7.29 -2.25 -4.69
C PRO A 49 -6.85 -0.81 -4.41
N ASP A 50 -5.96 -0.30 -5.25
CA ASP A 50 -5.53 1.09 -5.22
C ASP A 50 -5.73 1.75 -6.61
N ILE A 51 -5.95 3.06 -6.61
CA ILE A 51 -6.15 3.82 -7.85
C ILE A 51 -4.87 4.07 -8.63
N PHE A 52 -3.71 3.87 -8.02
CA PHE A 52 -2.40 4.28 -8.52
C PHE A 52 -1.73 3.20 -9.36
N GLY A 53 -2.03 1.92 -9.11
CA GLY A 53 -1.36 0.75 -9.66
C GLY A 53 -2.31 -0.20 -10.37
N ARG A 54 -2.78 0.19 -11.55
CA ARG A 54 -3.65 -0.65 -12.40
C ARG A 54 -2.88 -1.47 -13.44
N GLY A 55 -1.55 -1.30 -13.49
CA GLY A 55 -0.68 -1.99 -14.42
C GLY A 55 -0.11 -3.31 -13.87
N GLN A 56 0.88 -3.82 -14.59
CA GLN A 56 1.70 -4.96 -14.21
C GLN A 56 3.13 -4.51 -13.86
N CYS A 57 3.95 -5.41 -13.34
CA CYS A 57 5.36 -5.21 -13.04
C CYS A 57 5.60 -3.99 -12.15
N ILE A 58 4.74 -3.90 -11.12
CA ILE A 58 4.75 -2.82 -10.15
C ILE A 58 5.91 -3.03 -9.19
N ARG A 59 6.69 -1.96 -8.99
CA ARG A 59 7.84 -1.93 -8.09
C ARG A 59 8.05 -0.52 -7.55
N GLU A 60 8.55 -0.46 -6.34
CA GLU A 60 9.06 0.76 -5.70
C GLU A 60 10.58 0.64 -5.51
N GLU A 61 11.28 1.76 -5.60
CA GLU A 61 12.70 1.87 -5.30
C GLU A 61 12.92 3.02 -4.33
N ASN A 62 13.50 2.69 -3.18
CA ASN A 62 13.68 3.60 -2.05
C ASN A 62 15.14 4.02 -1.94
N THR A 63 15.42 5.32 -1.99
CA THR A 63 16.78 5.88 -1.93
C THR A 63 16.91 6.88 -0.79
N MET A 64 17.90 6.72 0.07
CA MET A 64 18.17 7.69 1.15
C MET A 64 18.61 9.03 0.59
N MET A 65 18.07 10.11 1.14
CA MET A 65 18.46 11.49 0.85
C MET A 65 19.35 12.06 1.96
N GLU A 66 20.08 13.13 1.65
CA GLU A 66 21.02 13.78 2.58
C GLU A 66 20.34 14.33 3.84
N ASP A 67 19.07 14.73 3.73
CA ASP A 67 18.26 15.26 4.83
C ASP A 67 17.65 14.15 5.72
N GLY A 68 17.96 12.89 5.45
CA GLY A 68 17.47 11.72 6.19
C GLY A 68 16.08 11.24 5.76
N SER A 69 15.44 11.89 4.78
CA SER A 69 14.23 11.37 4.15
C SER A 69 14.56 10.38 3.02
N VAL A 70 13.52 9.82 2.40
CA VAL A 70 13.64 8.78 1.38
C VAL A 70 12.98 9.28 0.11
N GLN A 71 13.68 9.22 -1.01
CA GLN A 71 13.07 9.32 -2.32
C GLN A 71 12.43 7.96 -2.68
N VAL A 72 11.16 7.99 -3.06
CA VAL A 72 10.41 6.80 -3.48
C VAL A 72 10.13 6.91 -4.97
N SER A 73 10.69 6.00 -5.77
CA SER A 73 10.38 5.87 -7.19
C SER A 73 9.46 4.68 -7.41
N TYR A 74 8.19 4.95 -7.71
CA TYR A 74 7.19 3.95 -8.05
C TYR A 74 7.14 3.76 -9.57
N SER A 75 7.07 2.52 -10.06
CA SER A 75 6.91 2.24 -11.49
C SER A 75 5.93 1.11 -11.77
N GLN A 76 5.28 1.17 -12.92
CA GLN A 76 4.36 0.15 -13.42
C GLN A 76 4.40 0.06 -14.95
N VAL A 77 3.85 -1.00 -15.53
CA VAL A 77 3.73 -1.18 -16.97
C VAL A 77 2.25 -1.21 -17.37
N GLN A 78 1.88 -0.33 -18.30
CA GLN A 78 0.56 -0.25 -18.94
C GLN A 78 0.78 0.13 -20.41
N GLY A 79 1.08 -0.85 -21.28
CA GLY A 79 1.50 -0.65 -22.69
C GLY A 79 2.88 0.03 -22.88
N LYS A 80 3.36 0.70 -21.83
CA LYS A 80 4.70 1.24 -21.65
C LYS A 80 4.98 1.36 -20.16
N ARG A 81 6.25 1.57 -19.79
CA ARG A 81 6.63 1.82 -18.40
C ARG A 81 6.32 3.25 -18.00
N TRP A 82 5.66 3.39 -16.86
CA TRP A 82 5.34 4.65 -16.20
C TRP A 82 6.08 4.74 -14.88
N TYR A 83 6.42 5.97 -14.49
CA TYR A 83 7.11 6.27 -13.25
C TYR A 83 6.37 7.39 -12.50
N LEU A 84 6.42 7.32 -11.18
CA LEU A 84 5.94 8.34 -10.26
C LEU A 84 6.96 8.47 -9.13
N GLU A 85 7.39 9.70 -8.85
CA GLU A 85 8.34 9.98 -7.78
C GLU A 85 7.64 10.66 -6.60
N GLY A 86 8.09 10.31 -5.40
CA GLY A 86 7.61 10.89 -4.15
C GLY A 86 8.70 10.88 -3.09
N THR A 87 8.32 11.32 -1.90
CA THR A 87 9.17 11.34 -0.71
C THR A 87 8.50 10.56 0.42
N ALA A 88 9.30 9.86 1.22
CA ALA A 88 8.88 9.25 2.46
C ALA A 88 9.76 9.71 3.62
N LYS A 89 9.21 9.73 4.82
CA LYS A 89 9.97 10.06 6.03
C LYS A 89 9.35 9.41 7.27
N VAL A 90 10.18 9.21 8.29
CA VAL A 90 9.70 8.86 9.63
C VAL A 90 8.95 10.06 10.21
N ILE A 91 7.70 9.85 10.64
CA ILE A 91 6.86 10.92 11.19
C ILE A 91 7.14 11.10 12.69
N ASP A 92 7.20 10.00 13.42
CA ASP A 92 7.58 9.96 14.83
C ASP A 92 8.82 9.07 15.00
N PRO A 93 9.97 9.62 15.45
CA PRO A 93 11.17 8.83 15.73
C PRO A 93 10.99 7.70 16.75
N GLN A 94 9.96 7.76 17.62
CA GLN A 94 9.64 6.69 18.56
C GLN A 94 8.94 5.50 17.90
N GLU A 95 8.33 5.71 16.72
CA GLU A 95 7.66 4.68 15.93
C GLU A 95 8.20 4.68 14.49
N PRO A 96 9.48 4.31 14.27
CA PRO A 96 10.15 4.47 12.97
C PRO A 96 9.53 3.64 11.84
N ALA A 97 8.75 2.60 12.18
CA ALA A 97 7.98 1.80 11.22
C ALA A 97 6.74 2.54 10.67
N LYS A 98 6.32 3.65 11.28
CA LYS A 98 5.21 4.50 10.84
C LYS A 98 5.77 5.65 10.01
N LEU A 99 5.98 5.37 8.73
CA LEU A 99 6.37 6.39 7.77
C LEU A 99 5.16 7.20 7.32
N GLY A 100 5.45 8.37 6.77
CA GLY A 100 4.54 9.06 5.88
C GLY A 100 5.12 9.07 4.48
N VAL A 101 4.28 8.91 3.45
CA VAL A 101 4.63 9.03 2.03
C VAL A 101 3.92 10.22 1.39
N ASN A 102 4.56 10.86 0.42
CA ASN A 102 4.00 11.98 -0.33
C ASN A 102 4.45 11.94 -1.80
N PHE A 103 3.48 11.78 -2.71
CA PHE A 103 3.71 11.84 -4.17
C PHE A 103 3.26 13.17 -4.79
N LEU A 104 2.68 14.08 -4.01
CA LEU A 104 2.18 15.38 -4.42
C LEU A 104 2.53 16.43 -3.36
N SER A 105 3.61 17.18 -3.57
CA SER A 105 4.22 18.05 -2.55
C SER A 105 3.30 19.06 -1.86
N PHE A 106 2.16 19.42 -2.47
CA PHE A 106 1.15 20.31 -1.90
C PHE A 106 0.12 19.61 -1.00
N LEU A 107 0.13 18.28 -0.92
CA LEU A 107 -0.71 17.48 -0.04
C LEU A 107 0.05 17.04 1.21
N PRO A 108 -0.65 16.76 2.32
CA PRO A 108 -0.04 16.17 3.50
C PRO A 108 0.50 14.76 3.21
N TYR A 109 1.49 14.35 4.01
CA TYR A 109 1.99 12.99 4.00
C TYR A 109 0.87 12.02 4.39
N THR A 110 0.75 10.93 3.64
CA THR A 110 -0.20 9.84 3.88
C THR A 110 0.49 8.74 4.69
N PRO A 111 -0.17 8.10 5.67
CA PRO A 111 0.45 7.02 6.45
C PRO A 111 0.98 5.88 5.56
N TYR A 112 2.14 5.35 5.89
CA TYR A 112 2.70 4.12 5.33
C TYR A 112 3.40 3.37 6.46
N TRP A 113 2.75 2.34 6.98
CA TRP A 113 3.19 1.60 8.15
C TRP A 113 3.77 0.26 7.71
N VAL A 114 5.02 -0.02 8.10
CA VAL A 114 5.63 -1.33 7.91
C VAL A 114 5.20 -2.23 9.05
N LEU A 115 4.28 -3.16 8.77
CA LEU A 115 3.75 -4.09 9.76
C LEU A 115 4.79 -5.15 10.12
N SER A 116 5.47 -5.69 9.11
CA SER A 116 6.55 -6.66 9.32
C SER A 116 7.47 -6.72 8.10
N THR A 117 8.77 -6.86 8.35
CA THR A 117 9.76 -7.08 7.29
C THR A 117 10.97 -7.81 7.86
N ASP A 118 11.58 -8.66 7.04
CA ASP A 118 12.91 -9.21 7.29
C ASP A 118 14.01 -8.46 6.50
N TYR A 119 13.64 -7.33 5.89
CA TYR A 119 14.44 -6.43 5.05
C TYR A 119 14.97 -7.03 3.75
N THR A 120 15.02 -8.35 3.63
CA THR A 120 15.80 -9.08 2.63
C THR A 120 14.98 -9.98 1.74
N ASN A 121 13.77 -10.36 2.16
CA ASN A 121 12.87 -11.18 1.36
C ASN A 121 11.50 -10.53 1.21
N TYR A 122 10.89 -10.05 2.31
CA TYR A 122 9.52 -9.55 2.31
C TYR A 122 9.33 -8.27 3.11
N SER A 123 8.27 -7.54 2.78
CA SER A 123 7.70 -6.48 3.62
C SER A 123 6.18 -6.48 3.50
N ILE A 124 5.51 -6.22 4.61
CA ILE A 124 4.06 -6.06 4.68
C ILE A 124 3.82 -4.61 5.08
N ALA A 125 3.18 -3.85 4.18
CA ALA A 125 2.89 -2.45 4.39
C ALA A 125 1.38 -2.21 4.48
N TYR A 126 1.00 -1.23 5.28
CA TYR A 126 -0.38 -0.80 5.49
C TYR A 126 -0.51 0.71 5.47
N SER A 127 -1.57 1.22 4.86
CA SER A 127 -1.94 2.63 4.88
C SER A 127 -3.42 2.72 5.18
N CYS A 128 -3.80 3.63 6.07
CA CYS A 128 -5.21 3.90 6.33
C CYS A 128 -5.44 5.39 6.48
N LYS A 129 -6.55 5.84 5.90
CA LYS A 129 -7.02 7.21 5.99
C LYS A 129 -8.43 7.22 6.55
N ASP A 130 -8.51 7.61 7.82
CA ASP A 130 -9.75 7.87 8.52
C ASP A 130 -10.43 9.15 8.01
N VAL A 131 -11.76 9.12 7.92
CA VAL A 131 -12.60 10.26 7.57
C VAL A 131 -13.60 10.50 8.70
N PHE A 132 -13.20 11.39 9.61
CA PHE A 132 -13.98 11.86 10.76
C PHE A 132 -14.45 10.75 11.72
N GLY A 133 -13.78 9.60 11.74
CA GLY A 133 -14.18 8.42 12.52
C GLY A 133 -15.46 7.72 12.03
N ILE A 134 -15.97 8.12 10.86
CA ILE A 134 -17.23 7.59 10.30
C ILE A 134 -16.93 6.44 9.35
N PHE A 135 -15.93 6.62 8.49
CA PHE A 135 -15.48 5.63 7.52
C PHE A 135 -13.99 5.83 7.23
N TYR A 136 -13.36 4.82 6.67
CA TYR A 136 -11.97 4.87 6.25
C TYR A 136 -11.75 4.23 4.89
N PHE A 137 -10.64 4.61 4.26
CA PHE A 137 -10.06 3.91 3.13
C PHE A 137 -8.71 3.36 3.55
N ASP A 138 -8.41 2.15 3.15
CA ASP A 138 -7.12 1.55 3.45
C ASP A 138 -6.46 0.93 2.24
N PHE A 139 -5.21 0.57 2.42
CA PHE A 139 -4.39 -0.08 1.43
C PHE A 139 -3.44 -0.99 2.17
N ALA A 140 -3.18 -2.16 1.59
CA ALA A 140 -2.20 -3.09 2.12
C ALA A 140 -1.42 -3.64 0.95
N TRP A 141 -0.12 -3.84 1.15
CA TRP A 141 0.77 -4.39 0.15
C TRP A 141 1.62 -5.50 0.76
N ILE A 142 1.71 -6.62 0.05
CA ILE A 142 2.74 -7.63 0.26
C ILE A 142 3.83 -7.35 -0.75
N LEU A 143 5.01 -7.02 -0.27
CA LEU A 143 6.17 -6.65 -1.06
C LEU A 143 7.26 -7.72 -0.93
N ALA A 144 8.09 -7.87 -1.96
CA ALA A 144 9.23 -8.77 -1.95
C ALA A 144 10.47 -8.19 -2.62
N ARG A 145 11.66 -8.71 -2.28
CA ARG A 145 12.91 -8.34 -2.97
C ARG A 145 13.04 -8.99 -4.36
N SER A 146 12.28 -10.03 -4.63
CA SER A 146 12.17 -10.72 -5.92
C SER A 146 10.78 -10.52 -6.54
N PRO A 147 10.61 -10.72 -7.87
CA PRO A 147 9.30 -10.63 -8.55
C PRO A 147 8.28 -11.70 -8.14
N SER A 148 8.64 -12.59 -7.22
CA SER A 148 7.77 -13.61 -6.65
C SER A 148 8.16 -13.86 -5.20
N LEU A 149 7.21 -14.37 -4.42
CA LEU A 149 7.40 -14.78 -3.03
C LEU A 149 6.83 -16.19 -2.85
N PRO A 150 7.43 -17.07 -2.02
CA PRO A 150 6.88 -18.40 -1.78
C PRO A 150 5.43 -18.34 -1.29
N PRO A 151 4.52 -19.21 -1.77
CA PRO A 151 3.10 -19.17 -1.40
C PRO A 151 2.87 -19.19 0.11
N GLN A 152 3.66 -19.97 0.86
CA GLN A 152 3.57 -20.04 2.31
C GLN A 152 3.85 -18.68 3.00
N MET A 153 4.78 -17.89 2.47
CA MET A 153 5.10 -16.56 3.00
C MET A 153 3.99 -15.56 2.66
N VAL A 154 3.39 -15.66 1.49
CA VAL A 154 2.20 -14.87 1.12
C VAL A 154 1.03 -15.19 2.05
N ASP A 155 0.76 -16.47 2.32
CA ASP A 155 -0.29 -16.89 3.26
C ASP A 155 -0.02 -16.39 4.69
N GLN A 156 1.24 -16.42 5.12
CA GLN A 156 1.63 -15.87 6.42
C GLN A 156 1.41 -14.36 6.48
N ALA A 157 1.76 -13.63 5.42
CA ALA A 157 1.52 -12.19 5.34
C ALA A 157 0.03 -11.85 5.39
N LYS A 158 -0.80 -12.60 4.66
CA LYS A 158 -2.27 -12.47 4.71
C LYS A 158 -2.84 -12.73 6.09
N ARG A 159 -2.37 -13.77 6.80
CA ARG A 159 -2.79 -14.03 8.18
C ARG A 159 -2.43 -12.90 9.12
N MET A 160 -1.27 -12.28 8.92
CA MET A 160 -0.85 -11.13 9.73
C MET A 160 -1.78 -9.92 9.50
N LEU A 161 -2.11 -9.60 8.25
CA LEU A 161 -3.07 -8.55 7.91
C LEU A 161 -4.44 -8.81 8.57
N ILE A 162 -4.98 -10.02 8.45
CA ILE A 162 -6.25 -10.42 9.07
C ILE A 162 -6.17 -10.27 10.59
N SER A 163 -5.08 -10.72 11.23
CA SER A 163 -4.92 -10.61 12.69
C SER A 163 -4.84 -9.17 13.18
N GLY A 164 -4.38 -8.26 12.32
CA GLY A 164 -4.39 -6.81 12.54
C GLY A 164 -5.74 -6.13 12.30
N GLY A 165 -6.78 -6.89 11.97
CA GLY A 165 -8.13 -6.36 11.70
C GLY A 165 -8.33 -5.80 10.30
N ILE A 166 -7.42 -6.10 9.36
CA ILE A 166 -7.49 -5.62 7.98
C ILE A 166 -8.28 -6.64 7.14
N ASP A 167 -9.32 -6.17 6.47
CA ASP A 167 -10.11 -7.00 5.55
C ASP A 167 -9.38 -7.14 4.21
N ILE A 168 -8.96 -8.36 3.92
CA ILE A 168 -8.22 -8.69 2.70
C ILE A 168 -9.08 -9.35 1.62
N SER A 169 -10.42 -9.32 1.74
CA SER A 169 -11.32 -10.02 0.81
C SER A 169 -11.13 -9.61 -0.66
N ASN A 170 -10.68 -8.36 -0.87
CA ASN A 170 -10.45 -7.78 -2.19
C ASN A 170 -8.96 -7.75 -2.58
N MET A 171 -8.07 -8.35 -1.79
CA MET A 171 -6.64 -8.39 -2.10
C MET A 171 -6.40 -9.23 -3.34
N THR A 172 -5.64 -8.69 -4.30
CA THR A 172 -5.33 -9.39 -5.56
C THR A 172 -3.83 -9.49 -5.78
N PRO A 173 -3.37 -10.57 -6.45
CA PRO A 173 -1.99 -10.67 -6.88
C PRO A 173 -1.68 -9.66 -7.98
N THR A 174 -0.45 -9.17 -7.98
CA THR A 174 0.08 -8.28 -8.99
C THR A 174 0.84 -9.09 -10.04
N ASP A 175 0.51 -8.90 -11.31
CA ASP A 175 1.23 -9.54 -12.41
C ASP A 175 2.65 -8.97 -12.50
N GLN A 176 3.67 -9.83 -12.42
CA GLN A 176 5.09 -9.47 -12.51
C GLN A 176 5.75 -9.88 -13.84
N SER A 177 4.97 -10.18 -14.88
CA SER A 177 5.47 -10.60 -16.20
C SER A 177 6.16 -9.47 -17.00
N CYS A 178 5.88 -8.20 -16.67
CA CYS A 178 6.51 -7.02 -17.28
C CYS A 178 6.31 -6.89 -18.80
N SER A 179 5.23 -7.45 -19.32
CA SER A 179 4.87 -7.37 -20.74
C SER A 179 4.53 -5.92 -21.12
N VAL A 180 5.15 -5.42 -22.18
CA VAL A 180 4.94 -4.06 -22.71
C VAL A 180 4.02 -4.11 -23.91
#